data_AF-A0A0A2G9E1-F1
#
_entry.id   AF-A0A0A2G9E1-F1
#
_cell.length_a   1.000
_cell.length_b   1.000
_cell.length_c   1.000
_cell.angle_alpha   90.00
_cell.angle_beta   90.00
_cell.angle_gamma   90.00
#
_symmetry.space_group_name_H-M   'P 1'
#
loop_
_entity.id
_entity.type
_entity.pdbx_description
1 polymer ?
#
loop_
_entity_poly.entity_id
_entity_poly.type
_entity_poly.pdbx_seq_one_letter_code
_entity_poly.pdbx_strand_id
1 'polypeptide(L)'
;MGIDLNHNQLDFTGCESLKVLDISFNKFTIEGTLKMIETLPSATADEKGTIVYTNKVDFPNEKEENQYAPILSEKANAKHWIMSDGESDLSVKEIITHNSTFALYPTLADKMVYIDGNYREASIFTMNGVLVGQLNGEESIDTSHWTEGTYIVKAKVGDKEHIAQFVVQH
;
A
#
# COMPACT_ATOMS: atom_id res chain seq x y z
N MET A 1 1.36 12.07 -26.22
CA MET A 1 2.84 12.14 -26.13
C MET A 1 3.21 11.16 -25.02
N GLY A 2 3.72 9.98 -25.36
CA GLY A 2 4.14 8.98 -24.38
C GLY A 2 5.61 9.22 -24.05
N ILE A 3 5.94 9.35 -22.76
CA ILE A 3 7.32 9.45 -22.29
C ILE A 3 7.75 8.01 -21.94
N ASP A 4 8.83 7.53 -22.54
CA ASP A 4 9.48 6.25 -22.21
C ASP A 4 10.39 6.46 -20.98
N LEU A 5 10.11 5.70 -19.91
CA LEU A 5 10.59 5.95 -18.54
C LEU A 5 11.64 4.94 -18.11
N ASN A 6 12.67 4.75 -18.93
CA ASN A 6 13.81 3.88 -18.60
C ASN A 6 14.83 4.49 -17.61
N HIS A 7 14.44 5.48 -16.80
CA HIS A 7 15.30 6.01 -15.74
C HIS A 7 14.51 6.15 -14.45
N ASN A 8 15.02 5.55 -13.37
CA ASN A 8 14.41 5.35 -12.04
C ASN A 8 14.01 6.62 -11.25
N GLN A 9 13.81 7.75 -11.92
CA GLN A 9 13.35 9.00 -11.36
C GLN A 9 12.53 9.76 -12.39
N LEU A 10 11.23 9.90 -12.11
CA LEU A 10 10.33 10.76 -12.86
C LEU A 10 10.19 12.09 -12.14
N ASP A 11 10.23 13.17 -12.91
CA ASP A 11 10.03 14.52 -12.43
C ASP A 11 8.91 15.17 -13.23
N PHE A 12 7.84 15.54 -12.52
CA PHE A 12 6.63 16.18 -13.05
C PHE A 12 6.52 17.65 -12.64
N THR A 13 7.62 18.26 -12.18
CA THR A 13 7.66 19.67 -11.85
C THR A 13 7.24 20.51 -13.05
N GLY A 14 6.23 21.36 -12.87
CA GLY A 14 5.67 22.19 -13.94
C GLY A 14 4.58 21.51 -14.79
N CYS A 15 4.26 20.24 -14.55
CA CYS A 15 3.15 19.56 -15.19
C CYS A 15 1.81 19.85 -14.48
N GLU A 16 1.40 21.12 -14.39
CA GLU A 16 0.25 21.56 -13.58
C GLU A 16 -1.10 20.94 -13.98
N SER A 17 -1.24 20.53 -15.25
CA SER A 17 -2.46 19.88 -15.77
C SER A 17 -2.43 18.35 -15.69
N LEU A 18 -1.37 17.75 -15.12
CA LEU A 18 -1.29 16.29 -14.98
C LEU A 18 -2.36 15.81 -14.00
N LYS A 19 -3.18 14.85 -14.45
CA LYS A 19 -4.27 14.25 -13.65
C LYS A 19 -4.20 12.73 -13.59
N VAL A 20 -3.50 12.09 -14.53
CA VAL A 20 -3.34 10.64 -14.55
C VAL A 20 -1.89 10.33 -14.90
N LEU A 21 -1.31 9.42 -14.14
CA LEU A 21 0.00 8.86 -14.38
C LEU A 21 -0.10 7.34 -14.33
N ASP A 22 0.12 6.70 -15.48
CA ASP A 22 0.17 5.24 -15.57
C ASP A 22 1.62 4.78 -15.49
N ILE A 23 1.94 4.01 -14.45
CA ILE A 23 3.26 3.41 -14.23
C ILE A 23 3.21 1.88 -14.29
N SER A 24 2.13 1.28 -14.81
CA SER A 24 1.98 -0.17 -14.92
C SER A 24 3.18 -0.82 -15.63
N PHE A 25 3.55 -2.03 -15.20
CA PHE A 25 4.65 -2.82 -15.78
C PHE A 25 6.02 -2.13 -15.79
N ASN A 26 6.28 -1.26 -14.81
CA ASN A 26 7.59 -0.65 -14.61
C ASN A 26 8.35 -1.33 -13.45
N LYS A 27 9.46 -0.73 -13.03
CA LYS A 27 10.35 -1.25 -11.98
C LYS A 27 10.63 -0.20 -10.90
N PHE A 28 9.63 0.62 -10.59
CA PHE A 28 9.78 1.67 -9.58
C PHE A 28 10.07 1.06 -8.21
N THR A 29 11.14 1.54 -7.57
CA THR A 29 11.40 1.25 -6.17
C THR A 29 10.54 2.16 -5.28
N ILE A 30 10.35 1.79 -4.01
CA ILE A 30 9.64 2.65 -3.04
C ILE A 30 10.26 4.06 -3.02
N GLU A 31 11.60 4.16 -2.97
CA GLU A 31 12.31 5.45 -2.97
C GLU A 31 12.09 6.23 -4.28
N GLY A 32 12.10 5.55 -5.43
CA GLY A 32 11.85 6.17 -6.74
C GLY A 32 10.44 6.75 -6.82
N THR A 33 9.44 5.99 -6.37
CA THR A 33 8.04 6.44 -6.35
C THR A 33 7.83 7.59 -5.37
N LEU A 34 8.49 7.59 -4.20
CA LEU A 34 8.42 8.72 -3.26
C LEU A 34 8.93 10.02 -3.90
N LYS A 35 10.10 9.98 -4.54
CA LYS A 35 10.64 11.14 -5.25
C LYS A 35 9.73 11.60 -6.39
N MET A 36 9.15 10.66 -7.12
CA MET A 36 8.15 10.98 -8.14
C MET A 36 6.94 11.72 -7.56
N ILE A 37 6.35 11.21 -6.47
CA ILE A 37 5.18 11.82 -5.81
C ILE A 37 5.49 13.25 -5.36
N GLU A 38 6.70 13.51 -4.86
CA GLU A 38 7.14 14.85 -4.46
C GLU A 38 7.05 15.87 -5.60
N THR A 39 7.26 15.42 -6.86
CA THR A 39 7.22 16.30 -8.05
C THR A 39 5.83 16.46 -8.67
N LEU A 40 4.84 15.65 -8.27
CA LEU A 40 3.48 15.75 -8.81
C LEU A 40 2.86 17.13 -8.50
N PRO A 41 2.00 17.67 -9.37
CA PRO A 41 1.25 18.88 -9.02
C PRO A 41 0.30 18.59 -7.85
N SER A 42 -0.02 19.61 -7.05
CA SER A 42 -1.08 19.49 -6.06
C SER A 42 -2.43 19.38 -6.78
N ALA A 43 -3.12 18.26 -6.60
CA ALA A 43 -4.50 18.12 -7.02
C ALA A 43 -5.45 18.72 -5.96
N THR A 44 -6.76 18.64 -6.18
CA THR A 44 -7.78 19.05 -5.20
C THR A 44 -8.58 17.85 -4.74
N ALA A 45 -9.28 17.97 -3.60
CA ALA A 45 -10.13 16.90 -3.09
C ALA A 45 -11.26 16.52 -4.07
N ASP A 46 -11.76 17.49 -4.85
CA ASP A 46 -12.83 17.31 -5.83
C ASP A 46 -12.33 16.80 -7.19
N GLU A 47 -11.06 17.06 -7.52
CA GLU A 47 -10.43 16.64 -8.77
C GLU A 47 -9.09 15.95 -8.49
N LYS A 48 -9.17 14.80 -7.83
CA LYS A 48 -8.00 14.01 -7.48
C LYS A 48 -7.23 13.57 -8.73
N GLY A 49 -5.91 13.51 -8.60
CA GLY A 49 -5.07 12.83 -9.59
C GLY A 49 -5.02 11.33 -9.32
N THR A 50 -4.63 10.54 -10.31
CA THR A 50 -4.51 9.08 -10.17
C THR A 50 -3.14 8.56 -10.63
N ILE A 51 -2.49 7.75 -9.80
CA ILE A 51 -1.30 6.96 -10.15
C ILE A 51 -1.77 5.52 -10.35
N VAL A 52 -1.61 4.99 -11.57
CA VAL A 52 -2.09 3.66 -11.96
C VAL A 52 -0.94 2.66 -11.96
N TYR A 53 -1.10 1.59 -11.19
CA TYR A 53 -0.27 0.39 -11.16
C TYR A 53 -0.92 -0.73 -11.98
N THR A 54 -0.19 -1.83 -12.17
CA THR A 54 -0.72 -2.99 -12.89
C THR A 54 -1.91 -3.62 -12.17
N ASN A 55 -3.04 -3.77 -12.87
CA ASN A 55 -4.15 -4.62 -12.44
C ASN A 55 -3.74 -6.11 -12.43
N LYS A 56 -3.51 -6.65 -11.23
CA LYS A 56 -3.16 -8.07 -11.06
C LYS A 56 -4.34 -9.03 -11.19
N VAL A 57 -5.56 -8.55 -11.08
CA VAL A 57 -6.77 -9.36 -11.30
C VAL A 57 -6.90 -9.69 -12.79
N ASP A 58 -6.72 -8.70 -13.65
CA ASP A 58 -6.83 -8.87 -15.11
C ASP A 58 -5.54 -9.41 -15.75
N PHE A 59 -4.39 -9.10 -15.16
CA PHE A 59 -3.07 -9.52 -15.65
C PHE A 59 -2.30 -10.35 -14.60
N PRO A 60 -2.83 -11.50 -14.15
CA PRO A 60 -2.25 -12.28 -13.05
C PRO A 60 -0.89 -12.90 -13.39
N ASN A 61 -0.62 -13.16 -14.67
CA ASN A 61 0.61 -13.80 -15.14
C ASN A 61 1.71 -12.79 -15.50
N GLU A 62 1.36 -11.51 -15.63
CA GLU A 62 2.35 -10.49 -15.91
C GLU A 62 3.15 -10.20 -14.65
N LYS A 63 4.43 -9.84 -14.80
CA LYS A 63 5.28 -9.50 -13.65
C LYS A 63 5.06 -8.01 -13.32
N GLU A 64 4.57 -7.72 -12.12
CA GLU A 64 4.56 -6.36 -11.59
C GLU A 64 5.86 -6.26 -10.79
N GLU A 65 6.73 -5.38 -11.24
CA GLU A 65 8.05 -5.17 -10.65
C GLU A 65 8.14 -3.82 -9.95
N ASN A 66 7.10 -2.99 -10.04
CA ASN A 66 6.93 -1.84 -9.17
C ASN A 66 6.73 -2.32 -7.74
N GLN A 67 7.51 -1.74 -6.83
CA GLN A 67 7.32 -1.92 -5.41
C GLN A 67 6.17 -1.02 -4.95
N TYR A 68 5.29 -1.58 -4.13
CA TYR A 68 4.26 -0.84 -3.42
C TYR A 68 4.54 -0.86 -1.93
N ALA A 69 4.33 0.28 -1.29
CA ALA A 69 4.33 0.41 0.16
C ALA A 69 3.26 1.43 0.58
N PRO A 70 2.61 1.24 1.72
CA PRO A 70 1.54 2.12 2.22
C PRO A 70 1.89 3.61 2.30
N ILE A 71 3.14 3.91 2.68
CA ILE A 71 3.67 5.28 2.72
C ILE A 71 3.53 6.01 1.37
N LEU A 72 3.53 5.28 0.26
CA LEU A 72 3.32 5.85 -1.08
C LEU A 72 1.90 6.40 -1.23
N SER A 73 0.89 5.63 -0.81
CA SER A 73 -0.51 6.06 -0.81
C SER A 73 -0.74 7.23 0.15
N GLU A 74 -0.12 7.24 1.33
CA GLU A 74 -0.20 8.37 2.26
C GLU A 74 0.36 9.66 1.64
N LYS A 75 1.56 9.58 1.03
CA LYS A 75 2.22 10.74 0.40
C LYS A 75 1.45 11.23 -0.82
N ALA A 76 0.91 10.32 -1.63
CA ALA A 76 0.05 10.66 -2.76
C ALA A 76 -1.23 11.35 -2.29
N ASN A 77 -1.92 10.77 -1.30
CA ASN A 77 -3.18 11.32 -0.76
C ASN A 77 -3.01 12.71 -0.15
N ALA A 78 -1.85 12.98 0.49
CA ALA A 78 -1.52 14.32 1.00
C ALA A 78 -1.47 15.40 -0.10
N LYS A 79 -1.30 15.02 -1.37
CA LYS A 79 -1.34 15.89 -2.54
C LYS A 79 -2.64 15.73 -3.35
N HIS A 80 -3.63 15.05 -2.78
CA HIS A 80 -4.89 14.66 -3.42
C HIS A 80 -4.72 13.74 -4.66
N TRP A 81 -3.71 12.87 -4.62
CA TRP A 81 -3.53 11.80 -5.60
C TRP A 81 -3.91 10.45 -5.01
N ILE A 82 -4.63 9.63 -5.77
CA ILE A 82 -5.00 8.26 -5.41
C ILE A 82 -4.06 7.30 -6.14
N MET A 83 -3.64 6.23 -5.45
CA MET A 83 -3.02 5.08 -6.09
C MET A 83 -4.12 4.07 -6.45
N SER A 84 -4.09 3.53 -7.66
CA SER A 84 -5.09 2.59 -8.15
C SER A 84 -4.43 1.55 -9.04
N ASP A 85 -5.04 0.38 -9.23
CA ASP A 85 -4.65 -0.58 -10.25
C ASP A 85 -5.41 -0.37 -11.58
N GLY A 86 -6.20 0.70 -11.70
CA GLY A 86 -7.04 1.02 -12.84
C GLY A 86 -8.52 0.67 -12.64
N GLU A 87 -8.82 -0.25 -11.72
CA GLU A 87 -10.19 -0.68 -11.40
C GLU A 87 -10.55 -0.40 -9.93
N SER A 88 -9.58 -0.62 -9.04
CA SER A 88 -9.71 -0.48 -7.60
C SER A 88 -8.71 0.52 -7.04
N ASP A 89 -9.10 1.19 -5.97
CA ASP A 89 -8.23 2.06 -5.20
C ASP A 89 -7.26 1.19 -4.37
N LEU A 90 -5.96 1.46 -4.52
CA LEU A 90 -4.89 0.83 -3.73
C LEU A 90 -4.71 1.49 -2.36
N SER A 91 -5.40 2.60 -2.11
CA SER A 91 -5.31 3.32 -0.85
C SER A 91 -5.59 2.39 0.31
N VAL A 92 -4.68 2.49 1.27
CA VAL A 92 -4.80 1.75 2.49
C VAL A 92 -5.86 2.44 3.34
N LYS A 93 -6.86 1.69 3.80
CA LYS A 93 -7.66 2.14 4.93
C LYS A 93 -6.75 2.22 6.13
N GLU A 94 -6.37 3.44 6.52
CA GLU A 94 -5.65 3.74 7.74
C GLU A 94 -6.28 2.98 8.91
N ILE A 95 -5.49 2.20 9.65
CA ILE A 95 -5.94 1.63 10.91
C ILE A 95 -5.12 2.19 12.05
N ILE A 96 -5.88 2.72 13.01
CA ILE A 96 -5.49 3.30 14.27
C ILE A 96 -4.46 2.41 14.96
N THR A 97 -3.19 2.78 14.81
CA THR A 97 -2.13 2.36 15.71
C THR A 97 -1.76 3.58 16.53
N HIS A 98 -2.03 3.52 17.83
CA HIS A 98 -1.72 4.60 18.77
C HIS A 98 -0.21 4.83 18.98
N ASN A 99 0.68 4.19 18.21
CA ASN A 99 2.12 4.40 18.22
C ASN A 99 2.77 3.94 16.91
N SER A 100 3.62 4.80 16.34
CA SER A 100 4.26 4.73 15.02
C SER A 100 5.34 3.64 14.82
N THR A 101 5.39 2.59 15.64
CA THR A 101 6.46 1.57 15.60
C THR A 101 6.01 0.21 15.06
N PHE A 102 4.70 0.03 14.87
CA PHE A 102 4.10 -1.14 14.25
C PHE A 102 2.76 -0.72 13.65
N ALA A 103 2.67 -0.74 12.33
CA ALA A 103 1.48 -0.34 11.58
C ALA A 103 1.10 -1.43 10.58
N LEU A 104 -0.21 -1.57 10.36
CA LEU A 104 -0.79 -2.53 9.42
C LEU A 104 -1.58 -1.79 8.38
N TYR A 105 -1.46 -2.26 7.14
CA TYR A 105 -1.99 -1.56 6.00
C TYR A 105 -2.70 -2.56 5.07
N PRO A 106 -4.00 -2.82 5.33
CA PRO A 106 -4.80 -3.67 4.46
C PRO A 106 -5.07 -2.99 3.12
N THR A 107 -4.87 -3.73 2.03
CA THR A 107 -5.08 -3.30 0.64
C THR A 107 -6.17 -4.16 0.00
N LEU A 108 -7.18 -3.51 -0.58
CA LEU A 108 -8.33 -4.21 -1.19
C LEU A 108 -7.98 -4.83 -2.54
N ALA A 109 -7.17 -4.15 -3.37
CA ALA A 109 -6.95 -4.55 -4.75
C ALA A 109 -6.16 -5.88 -4.88
N ASP A 110 -5.13 -6.07 -4.06
CA ASP A 110 -4.28 -7.27 -4.08
C ASP A 110 -4.52 -8.23 -2.91
N LYS A 111 -5.47 -7.90 -2.02
CA LYS A 111 -5.86 -8.70 -0.84
C LYS A 111 -4.71 -8.95 0.13
N MET A 112 -3.75 -8.02 0.17
CA MET A 112 -2.61 -8.07 1.07
C MET A 112 -2.84 -7.19 2.31
N VAL A 113 -2.07 -7.45 3.36
CA VAL A 113 -1.92 -6.53 4.49
C VAL A 113 -0.44 -6.30 4.69
N TYR A 114 0.03 -5.11 4.33
CA TYR A 114 1.43 -4.73 4.50
C TYR A 114 1.71 -4.35 5.95
N ILE A 115 2.92 -4.66 6.41
CA ILE A 115 3.36 -4.43 7.79
C ILE A 115 4.56 -3.49 7.76
N ASP A 116 4.44 -2.36 8.46
CA ASP A 116 5.58 -1.49 8.75
C ASP A 116 5.93 -1.59 10.23
N GLY A 117 7.11 -2.12 10.53
CA GLY A 117 7.61 -2.26 11.88
C GLY A 117 8.63 -3.39 12.01
N ASN A 118 9.65 -3.16 12.83
CA ASN A 118 10.69 -4.14 13.08
C ASN A 118 10.27 -5.11 14.20
N TYR A 119 9.37 -6.03 13.87
CA TYR A 119 8.94 -7.11 14.77
C TYR A 119 9.63 -8.43 14.40
N ARG A 120 9.79 -9.32 15.39
CA ARG A 120 10.36 -10.66 15.16
C ARG A 120 9.32 -11.74 15.07
N GLU A 121 8.27 -11.63 15.88
CA GLU A 121 7.22 -12.61 16.00
C GLU A 121 5.88 -11.87 16.17
N ALA A 122 4.86 -12.32 15.45
CA ALA A 122 3.50 -11.88 15.66
C ALA A 122 2.51 -13.05 15.52
N SER A 123 1.38 -12.91 16.20
CA SER A 123 0.26 -13.85 16.12
C SER A 123 -0.99 -13.11 15.67
N ILE A 124 -1.74 -13.74 14.77
CA ILE A 124 -2.95 -13.16 14.19
C ILE A 124 -4.16 -13.93 14.70
N PHE A 125 -5.16 -13.21 15.17
CA PHE A 125 -6.37 -13.75 15.76
C PHE A 125 -7.61 -13.19 15.06
N THR A 126 -8.69 -13.98 15.01
CA THR A 126 -10.03 -13.42 14.77
C THR A 126 -10.49 -12.60 15.98
N MET A 127 -11.55 -11.79 15.82
CA MET A 127 -12.19 -11.09 16.96
C MET A 127 -12.67 -12.01 18.09
N ASN A 128 -12.89 -13.29 17.81
CA ASN A 128 -13.29 -14.29 18.82
C ASN A 128 -12.08 -14.92 19.53
N GLY A 129 -10.86 -14.46 19.26
CA GLY A 129 -9.63 -14.96 19.88
C GLY A 129 -9.07 -16.25 19.27
N VAL A 130 -9.60 -16.69 18.13
CA VAL A 130 -9.08 -17.88 17.42
C VAL A 130 -7.80 -17.50 16.67
N LEU A 131 -6.70 -18.21 16.93
CA LEU A 131 -5.43 -18.05 16.20
C LEU A 131 -5.61 -18.50 14.75
N VAL A 132 -5.25 -17.64 13.80
CA VAL A 132 -5.36 -17.91 12.34
C VAL A 132 -4.02 -17.84 11.63
N GLY A 133 -2.99 -17.25 12.24
CA GLY A 133 -1.67 -17.17 11.63
C GLY A 133 -0.58 -16.82 12.64
N GLN A 134 0.64 -17.18 12.28
CA GLN A 134 1.86 -16.73 12.95
C GLN A 134 2.79 -16.14 11.90
N LEU A 135 3.47 -15.07 12.31
CA LEU A 135 4.40 -14.32 11.49
C LEU A 135 5.76 -14.29 12.19
N ASN A 136 6.83 -14.49 11.43
CA ASN A 136 8.23 -14.44 11.82
C ASN A 136 8.97 -13.36 11.03
N GLY A 137 8.51 -12.10 11.12
CA GLY A 137 9.15 -10.94 10.50
C GLY A 137 8.78 -10.71 9.04
N GLU A 138 7.69 -11.29 8.55
CA GLU A 138 7.16 -11.02 7.21
C GLU A 138 6.70 -9.56 7.09
N GLU A 139 6.88 -8.99 5.91
CA GLU A 139 6.50 -7.61 5.58
C GLU A 139 5.05 -7.50 5.09
N SER A 140 4.38 -8.64 4.89
CA SER A 140 3.01 -8.67 4.38
C SER A 140 2.27 -9.97 4.71
N ILE A 141 0.94 -9.91 4.76
CA ILE A 141 0.03 -11.05 4.97
C ILE A 141 -0.86 -11.19 3.74
N ASP A 142 -0.94 -12.40 3.16
CA ASP A 142 -1.93 -12.72 2.12
C ASP A 142 -3.26 -13.10 2.78
N THR A 143 -4.30 -12.33 2.48
CA THR A 143 -5.66 -12.51 3.02
C THR A 143 -6.66 -13.00 1.97
N SER A 144 -6.20 -13.39 0.78
CA SER A 144 -7.04 -13.80 -0.36
C SER A 144 -8.02 -14.94 -0.06
N HIS A 145 -7.68 -15.80 0.91
CA HIS A 145 -8.49 -16.94 1.34
C HIS A 145 -9.16 -16.73 2.71
N TRP A 146 -9.05 -15.54 3.29
CA TRP A 146 -9.58 -15.24 4.62
C TRP A 146 -11.03 -14.77 4.50
N THR A 147 -11.85 -15.14 5.46
CA THR A 147 -13.21 -14.61 5.56
C THR A 147 -13.18 -13.11 5.84
N GLU A 148 -14.10 -12.35 5.26
CA GLU A 148 -14.25 -10.94 5.60
C GLU A 148 -14.51 -10.76 7.09
N GLY A 149 -13.89 -9.75 7.67
CA GLY A 149 -14.00 -9.49 9.10
C GLY A 149 -12.81 -8.73 9.66
N THR A 150 -12.87 -8.50 10.97
CA THR A 150 -11.79 -7.85 11.72
C THR A 150 -10.87 -8.90 12.33
N TYR A 151 -9.58 -8.63 12.26
CA TYR A 151 -8.50 -9.46 12.77
C TYR A 151 -7.61 -8.63 13.69
N ILE A 152 -6.99 -9.29 14.66
CA ILE A 152 -6.10 -8.67 15.64
C ILE A 152 -4.71 -9.26 15.42
N VAL A 153 -3.70 -8.41 15.32
CA VAL A 153 -2.29 -8.80 15.31
C VAL A 153 -1.67 -8.39 16.64
N LYS A 154 -1.05 -9.35 17.29
CA LYS A 154 -0.23 -9.14 18.48
C LYS A 154 1.22 -9.40 18.11
N ALA A 155 2.02 -8.35 18.05
CA ALA A 155 3.41 -8.37 17.61
C ALA A 155 4.36 -7.97 18.75
N LYS A 156 5.57 -8.53 18.75
CA LYS A 156 6.64 -8.12 19.67
C LYS A 156 7.67 -7.25 18.92
N VAL A 157 7.73 -5.97 19.28
CA VAL A 157 8.69 -4.99 18.74
C VAL A 157 9.66 -4.61 19.86
N GLY A 158 10.90 -5.08 19.73
CA GLY A 158 11.87 -5.03 20.83
C GLY A 158 11.36 -5.79 22.06
N ASP A 159 11.32 -5.11 23.21
CA ASP A 159 10.81 -5.67 24.47
C ASP A 159 9.32 -5.37 24.73
N LYS A 160 8.66 -4.68 23.79
CA LYS A 160 7.26 -4.26 23.94
C LYS A 160 6.32 -5.10 23.09
N GLU A 161 5.14 -5.32 23.64
CA GLU A 161 4.02 -5.90 22.91
C GLU A 161 3.19 -4.79 22.26
N HIS A 162 2.87 -5.00 20.99
CA HIS A 162 2.03 -4.12 20.19
C HIS A 162 0.82 -4.90 19.73
N ILE A 163 -0.35 -4.27 19.85
CA ILE A 163 -1.61 -4.81 19.36
C ILE A 163 -2.12 -3.85 18.30
N ALA A 164 -2.40 -4.39 17.13
CA ALA A 164 -3.06 -3.70 16.04
C ALA A 164 -4.25 -4.53 15.58
N GLN A 165 -5.21 -3.89 14.92
CA GLN A 165 -6.29 -4.59 14.26
C GLN A 165 -6.24 -4.29 12.77
N PHE A 166 -6.81 -5.18 11.96
CA PHE A 166 -7.07 -4.88 10.57
C PHE A 166 -8.39 -5.48 10.08
N VAL A 167 -8.91 -4.94 8.98
CA VAL A 167 -10.16 -5.42 8.38
C VAL A 167 -9.84 -6.04 7.02
N VAL A 168 -10.30 -7.28 6.83
CA VAL A 168 -10.32 -7.96 5.54
C VAL A 168 -11.70 -7.73 4.92
N GLN A 169 -11.73 -7.23 3.68
CA GLN A 169 -12.93 -7.05 2.86
C GLN A 169 -12.56 -7.48 1.43
N HIS A 170 -13.47 -8.16 0.72
CA HIS A 170 -13.27 -8.61 -0.66
C HIS A 170 -14.29 -8.00 -1.63
#